data_AF-K4FTR8-F1
#
_entry.id   AF-K4FTR8-F1
#
_cell.length_a   1.000
_cell.length_b   1.000
_cell.length_c   1.000
_cell.angle_alpha   90.00
_cell.angle_beta   90.00
_cell.angle_gamma   90.00
#
_symmetry.space_group_name_H-M   'P 1'
#
loop_
_entity.id
_entity.type
_entity.pdbx_description
1 polymer ?
#
loop_
_entity_poly.entity_id
_entity_poly.type
_entity_poly.pdbx_seq_one_letter_code
_entity_poly.pdbx_strand_id
1 'polypeptide(L)' 'MKVAVSKGSITSAIRKHRPGLRLSRDIHTMIHLNCLMFFRRLAIEARDKAVESKCSLIQPNHVMQVAKTVLKKSRG' A
#
# COMPACT_ATOMS: atom_id res chain seq x y z
N MET A 1 0.29 -11.53 14.83
CA MET A 1 0.52 -10.40 13.91
C MET A 1 -0.76 -9.56 13.83
N LYS A 2 -0.75 -8.29 14.27
CA LYS A 2 -1.93 -7.42 14.20
C LYS A 2 -2.09 -6.93 12.75
N VAL A 3 -3.04 -7.50 12.00
CA VAL A 3 -3.24 -7.21 10.56
C VAL A 3 -4.09 -5.95 10.33
N ALA A 4 -4.68 -5.37 11.39
CA ALA A 4 -5.65 -4.31 11.27
C ALA A 4 -5.01 -2.92 11.34
N VAL A 5 -5.04 -2.19 10.22
CA VAL A 5 -4.88 -0.73 10.24
C VAL A 5 -6.09 -0.16 10.97
N SER A 6 -5.86 0.77 11.90
CA SER A 6 -6.95 1.35 12.67
C SER A 6 -7.87 2.18 11.76
N LYS A 7 -9.19 2.09 11.95
CA LYS A 7 -10.17 2.92 11.23
C LYS A 7 -9.85 4.42 11.37
N GLY A 8 -9.36 4.83 12.55
CA GLY A 8 -8.94 6.20 12.82
C GLY A 8 -7.80 6.68 11.93
N SER A 9 -6.80 5.84 11.68
CA SER A 9 -5.66 6.15 10.81
C SER A 9 -6.07 6.36 9.34
N ILE A 10 -7.00 5.53 8.84
CA ILE A 10 -7.52 5.66 7.47
C ILE A 10 -8.29 6.98 7.33
N THR A 11 -9.17 7.29 8.29
CA THR A 11 -9.97 8.52 8.27
C THR A 11 -9.09 9.77 8.36
N SER A 12 -8.08 9.78 9.23
CA SER A 12 -7.18 10.93 9.37
C SER A 12 -6.33 11.14 8.12
N ALA A 13 -5.82 10.07 7.51
CA ALA A 13 -5.09 10.15 6.25
C ALA A 13 -5.95 10.72 5.12
N ILE A 14 -7.18 10.22 4.96
CA ILE A 14 -8.09 10.70 3.92
C ILE A 14 -8.49 12.15 4.18
N ARG A 15 -8.83 12.52 5.42
CA ARG A 15 -9.20 13.90 5.77
C ARG A 15 -8.05 14.88 5.53
N LYS A 16 -6.79 14.46 5.76
CA LYS A 16 -5.60 15.26 5.46
C LYS A 16 -5.49 15.58 3.96
N HIS A 17 -5.76 14.61 3.10
CA HIS A 17 -5.67 14.79 1.65
C HIS A 17 -6.94 15.38 1.03
N ARG A 18 -8.12 15.08 1.58
CA ARG A 18 -9.44 15.53 1.11
C ARG A 18 -10.35 15.89 2.31
N PRO A 19 -10.25 17.12 2.84
CA PRO A 19 -10.95 17.50 4.07
C PRO A 19 -12.49 17.51 3.95
N GLY A 20 -13.04 17.66 2.74
CA GLY A 20 -14.50 17.62 2.49
C GLY A 20 -15.09 16.23 2.22
N LEU A 21 -14.27 15.17 2.14
CA LEU A 21 -14.74 13.84 1.77
C LEU A 21 -15.34 13.11 2.99
N ARG A 22 -16.63 12.78 2.92
CA ARG A 22 -17.31 11.95 3.93
C ARG A 22 -17.22 10.48 3.54
N LEU A 23 -16.87 9.64 4.50
CA LEU A 23 -16.77 8.20 4.34
C LEU A 23 -18.02 7.55 4.94
N SER A 24 -18.63 6.62 4.19
CA SER A 24 -19.75 5.82 4.72
C SER A 24 -19.27 4.82 5.78
N ARG A 25 -20.20 4.30 6.59
CA ARG A 25 -19.92 3.50 7.81
C ARG A 25 -18.98 2.31 7.58
N ASP A 26 -18.96 1.73 6.38
CA ASP A 26 -18.19 0.50 6.09
C ASP A 26 -17.13 0.63 4.98
N ILE A 27 -17.00 1.81 4.35
CA ILE A 27 -16.06 1.98 3.24
C ILE A 27 -14.59 1.85 3.69
N HIS A 28 -14.33 2.06 4.98
CA HIS A 28 -13.02 1.86 5.60
C HIS A 28 -12.47 0.45 5.37
N THR A 29 -13.34 -0.58 5.36
CA THR A 29 -12.94 -1.97 5.14
C THR A 29 -12.48 -2.19 3.70
N MET A 30 -13.17 -1.57 2.73
CA MET A 30 -12.77 -1.62 1.32
C MET A 30 -11.46 -0.88 1.07
N ILE A 31 -11.26 0.27 1.72
CA ILE A 31 -10.02 1.03 1.63
C ILE A 31 -8.87 0.23 2.25
N HIS A 32 -9.10 -0.41 3.41
CA HIS A 32 -8.12 -1.30 4.04
C HIS A 32 -7.76 -2.48 3.13
N LEU A 33 -8.76 -3.13 2.53
CA LEU A 33 -8.52 -4.20 1.56
C LEU A 33 -7.69 -3.71 0.37
N ASN A 34 -8.01 -2.53 -0.17
CA ASN A 34 -7.23 -1.94 -1.26
C ASN A 34 -5.77 -1.70 -0.84
N CYS A 35 -5.53 -1.13 0.35
CA CYS A 35 -4.18 -0.98 0.90
C CYS A 35 -3.45 -2.33 1.02
N LEU A 36 -4.11 -3.38 1.51
CA LEU A 36 -3.53 -4.72 1.60
C LEU A 36 -3.19 -5.29 0.22
N MET A 37 -4.07 -5.12 -0.77
CA MET A 37 -3.81 -5.54 -2.14
C MET A 37 -2.64 -4.77 -2.77
N PHE A 38 -2.53 -3.48 -2.50
CA PHE A 38 -1.39 -2.65 -2.90
C PHE A 38 -0.08 -3.17 -2.29
N PHE A 39 -0.05 -3.40 -0.97
CA PHE A 39 1.14 -3.91 -0.29
C PHE A 39 1.53 -5.31 -0.76
N ARG A 40 0.55 -6.17 -1.06
CA ARG A 40 0.81 -7.50 -1.64
C ARG A 40 1.50 -7.38 -3.00
N ARG A 41 1.01 -6.52 -3.89
CA ARG A 41 1.62 -6.27 -5.20
C ARG A 41 3.02 -5.70 -5.06
N LEU A 42 3.19 -4.72 -4.17
CA LEU A 42 4.50 -4.11 -3.89
C LEU A 42 5.50 -5.13 -3.36
N ALA A 43 5.09 -6.00 -2.43
CA ALA A 43 5.96 -7.03 -1.86
C ALA A 43 6.38 -8.08 -2.89
N ILE A 44 5.46 -8.49 -3.78
CA ILE A 44 5.77 -9.42 -4.86
C ILE A 44 6.79 -8.79 -5.81
N GLU A 45 6.51 -7.59 -6.34
CA GLU A 45 7.43 -6.92 -7.28
C GLU A 45 8.79 -6.61 -6.65
N ALA A 46 8.83 -6.20 -5.37
CA ALA A 46 10.08 -5.92 -4.68
C ALA A 46 10.90 -7.20 -4.40
N ARG A 47 10.22 -8.31 -4.13
CA ARG A 47 10.87 -9.62 -3.98
C ARG A 47 11.47 -10.08 -5.29
N ASP A 48 10.72 -10.01 -6.38
CA ASP A 48 11.20 -10.39 -7.71
C ASP A 48 12.43 -9.54 -8.08
N LYS A 49 12.40 -8.24 -7.73
CA LYS A 49 13.56 -7.36 -7.94
C LYS A 49 14.78 -7.73 -7.08
N ALA A 50 14.58 -8.17 -5.85
CA ALA A 50 15.66 -8.67 -4.99
C ALA A 50 16.28 -9.96 -5.53
N VAL A 51 15.46 -10.85 -6.11
CA VAL A 51 15.94 -12.08 -6.76
C VAL A 51 16.76 -11.74 -8.01
N GLU A 52 16.29 -10.80 -8.84
CA GLU A 52 17.04 -10.31 -10.02
C GLU A 52 18.40 -9.71 -9.63
N SER A 53 18.47 -8.98 -8.52
CA SER A 53 19.72 -8.38 -8.01
C SER A 53 20.61 -9.35 -7.22
N LYS A 54 20.23 -10.64 -7.13
CA LYS A 54 20.92 -11.68 -6.35
C LYS A 54 21.05 -11.35 -4.85
N CYS A 55 20.09 -10.61 -4.31
CA CYS A 55 20.01 -10.29 -2.88
C CYS A 55 19.14 -11.31 -2.15
N SER A 56 19.59 -11.74 -0.96
CA SER A 56 18.82 -12.64 -0.08
C SER A 56 17.71 -11.92 0.69
N LEU A 57 17.75 -10.59 0.79
CA LEU A 57 16.81 -9.76 1.54
C LEU A 57 16.23 -8.65 0.66
N ILE A 58 14.97 -8.27 0.94
CA ILE A 58 14.36 -7.09 0.34
C ILE A 58 14.96 -5.85 0.99
N GLN A 59 15.78 -5.12 0.23
CA GLN A 59 16.36 -3.85 0.65
C GLN A 59 15.48 -2.66 0.22
N PRO A 60 15.63 -1.49 0.86
CA PRO A 60 14.89 -0.28 0.50
C PRO A 60 15.03 0.11 -0.99
N ASN A 61 16.20 -0.14 -1.59
CA ASN A 61 16.45 0.12 -3.00
C ASN A 61 15.53 -0.66 -3.93
N HIS A 62 15.26 -1.94 -3.63
CA HIS A 62 14.35 -2.77 -4.43
C HIS A 62 12.93 -2.21 -4.37
N VAL A 63 12.48 -1.79 -3.18
CA VAL A 63 11.16 -1.18 -2.98
C VAL A 63 11.05 0.14 -3.73
N MET A 64 12.05 1.02 -3.65
CA MET A 64 12.06 2.30 -4.37
C MET A 64 11.97 2.12 -5.88
N GLN A 65 12.67 1.13 -6.43
CA GLN A 65 12.65 0.85 -7.88
C GLN A 65 11.27 0.43 -8.38
N VAL A 66 10.54 -0.39 -7.62
CA VAL A 66 9.23 -0.89 -8.04
C VAL A 66 8.07 0.01 -7.61
N ALA A 67 8.24 0.81 -6.54
CA ALA A 67 7.16 1.62 -5.96
C ALA A 67 6.49 2.54 -6.98
N LYS A 68 7.28 3.21 -7.84
CA LYS A 68 6.74 4.11 -8.87
C LYS A 68 5.83 3.36 -9.85
N THR A 69 6.22 2.14 -10.24
CA THR A 69 5.46 1.30 -11.17
C THR A 69 4.18 0.77 -10.52
N VAL A 70 4.27 0.25 -9.29
CA VAL A 70 3.12 -0.27 -8.54
C VAL A 70 2.11 0.84 -8.25
N LEU A 71 2.57 2.05 -7.88
CA LEU A 71 1.69 3.22 -7.70
C LEU A 71 0.98 3.60 -8.99
N LYS A 72 1.66 3.55 -10.15
CA LYS A 72 1.03 3.79 -11.47
C LYS A 72 -0.06 2.76 -11.75
N LYS A 73 0.19 1.47 -11.50
CA LYS A 73 -0.78 0.38 -11.69
C LYS A 73 -1.98 0.45 -10.74
N SER A 74 -1.86 1.20 -9.65
CA SER A 74 -2.89 1.34 -8.62
C SER A 74 -3.72 2.61 -8.77
N ARG A 75 -3.49 3.38 -9.84
CA ARG A 75 -4.37 4.48 -10.22
C ARG A 75 -5.70 3.89 -10.68
N GLY A 76 -6.78 4.43 -10.13
CA GLY A 76 -8.16 4.15 -10.57
C GLY A 76 -8.54 5.02 -11.75
#